data_AF-M9LC11-F1
#
_entry.id   AF-M9LC11-F1
#
_cell.length_a   1.000
_cell.length_b   1.000
_cell.length_c   1.000
_cell.angle_alpha   90.00
_cell.angle_beta   90.00
_cell.angle_gamma   90.00
#
_symmetry.space_group_name_H-M   'P 1'
#
loop_
_entity.id
_entity.type
_entity.pdbx_description
1 polymer ?
#
loop_
_entity_poly.entity_id
_entity_poly.type
_entity_poly.pdbx_seq_one_letter_code
_entity_poly.pdbx_strand_id
1 'polypeptide(L)'
;MTWLLYHAILPDIHEHHVSVNEVMREGISFQTKSNNWYGNGGEVKNSITNMLKPSGTPLWIDFKKALGVNLTPHKPQSFCFPIFTDKIRVFDGDISLSIYDQAFYEDLKDFDEEALNFDTGESVEHWIIQYWNSMVTLEEYLVQKPYPKPEVLVFESVPKEIIQVCGE
;
A
#
# COMPACT_ATOMS: atom_id res chain seq x y z
N MET A 1 23.40 9.47 -1.91
CA MET A 1 22.75 8.37 -2.64
C MET A 1 21.26 8.68 -2.58
N THR A 2 20.59 8.87 -3.72
CA THR A 2 19.15 9.20 -3.75
C THR A 2 18.38 7.89 -3.73
N TRP A 3 17.52 7.70 -2.72
CA TRP A 3 16.64 6.53 -2.65
C TRP A 3 15.53 6.67 -3.70
N LEU A 4 15.30 5.59 -4.45
CA LEU A 4 14.21 5.49 -5.42
C LEU A 4 13.08 4.65 -4.83
N LEU A 5 11.86 5.00 -5.23
CA LEU A 5 10.64 4.24 -5.01
C LEU A 5 10.19 3.66 -6.34
N TYR A 6 9.55 2.50 -6.29
CA TYR A 6 9.13 1.76 -7.48
C TYR A 6 7.62 1.51 -7.45
N HIS A 7 6.92 1.88 -8.51
CA HIS A 7 5.51 1.59 -8.72
C HIS A 7 5.35 0.64 -9.91
N ALA A 8 4.42 -0.29 -9.84
CA ALA A 8 4.37 -1.40 -10.79
C ALA A 8 3.77 -0.94 -12.12
N ILE A 9 4.23 -1.55 -13.21
CA ILE A 9 3.52 -1.51 -14.49
C ILE A 9 2.77 -2.84 -14.60
N LEU A 10 1.45 -2.78 -14.49
CA LEU A 10 0.61 -3.97 -14.65
C LEU A 10 0.54 -4.40 -16.12
N PRO A 11 0.42 -5.70 -16.42
CA PRO A 11 0.23 -6.17 -17.80
C PRO A 11 -1.03 -5.60 -18.42
N ASP A 12 -1.04 -5.34 -19.74
CA ASP A 12 -2.17 -4.75 -20.47
C ASP A 12 -3.49 -5.53 -20.33
N ILE A 13 -3.41 -6.83 -20.01
CA ILE A 13 -4.58 -7.69 -19.78
C ILE A 13 -5.22 -7.50 -18.40
N HIS A 14 -4.55 -6.81 -17.49
CA HIS A 14 -4.99 -6.64 -16.12
C HIS A 14 -6.01 -5.50 -16.03
N GLU A 15 -7.12 -5.69 -15.30
CA GLU A 15 -8.22 -4.71 -15.25
C GLU A 15 -7.80 -3.33 -14.69
N HIS A 16 -6.82 -3.33 -13.79
CA HIS A 16 -6.20 -2.13 -13.21
C HIS A 16 -4.98 -1.61 -14.00
N HIS A 17 -4.76 -2.08 -15.23
CA HIS A 17 -3.68 -1.57 -16.08
C HIS A 17 -3.87 -0.08 -16.38
N VAL A 18 -2.79 0.68 -16.22
CA VAL A 18 -2.69 2.07 -16.68
C VAL A 18 -1.53 2.14 -17.65
N SER A 19 -1.78 2.71 -18.83
CA SER A 19 -0.75 2.75 -19.88
C SER A 19 0.44 3.63 -19.46
N VAL A 20 1.64 3.27 -19.91
CA VAL A 20 2.85 4.08 -19.67
C VAL A 20 2.66 5.52 -20.16
N ASN A 21 2.04 5.71 -21.33
CA ASN A 21 1.81 7.04 -21.89
C ASN A 21 0.91 7.91 -21.00
N GLU A 22 -0.10 7.31 -20.36
CA GLU A 22 -0.99 8.01 -19.44
C GLU A 22 -0.24 8.46 -18.18
N VAL A 23 0.51 7.54 -17.56
CA VAL A 23 1.34 7.86 -16.38
C VAL A 23 2.39 8.93 -16.71
N MET A 24 3.05 8.86 -17.86
CA MET A 24 4.04 9.87 -18.27
C MET A 24 3.40 11.22 -18.62
N ARG A 25 2.09 11.28 -18.91
CA ARG A 25 1.37 12.53 -19.20
C ARG A 25 0.78 13.17 -17.94
N GLU A 26 0.35 12.37 -16.98
CA GLU A 26 -0.50 12.81 -15.86
C GLU A 26 0.15 12.61 -14.48
N GLY A 27 1.15 11.74 -14.39
CA GLY A 27 1.73 11.30 -13.13
C GLY A 27 0.98 10.10 -12.54
N ILE A 28 1.38 9.68 -11.35
CA ILE A 28 0.72 8.58 -10.61
C ILE A 28 -0.14 9.20 -9.52
N SER A 29 -1.44 9.00 -9.61
CA SER A 29 -2.44 9.51 -8.68
C SER A 29 -3.36 8.38 -8.22
N PHE A 30 -4.31 8.67 -7.34
CA PHE A 30 -5.32 7.68 -6.96
C PHE A 30 -6.07 7.09 -8.17
N GLN A 31 -6.26 7.89 -9.22
CA GLN A 31 -6.98 7.51 -10.43
C GLN A 31 -6.08 6.83 -11.47
N THR A 32 -4.78 7.11 -11.47
CA THR A 32 -3.81 6.64 -12.48
C THR A 32 -2.79 5.65 -11.91
N LYS A 33 -3.09 5.02 -10.77
CA LYS A 33 -2.25 4.03 -10.11
C LYS A 33 -2.54 2.61 -10.59
N SER A 34 -1.48 1.84 -10.75
CA SER A 34 -1.48 0.39 -10.97
C SER A 34 -1.34 -0.35 -9.63
N ASN A 35 -2.26 -0.09 -8.69
CA ASN A 35 -2.06 -0.44 -7.27
C ASN A 35 -2.43 -1.88 -6.87
N ASN A 36 -2.93 -2.73 -7.78
CA ASN A 36 -3.48 -4.04 -7.41
C ASN A 36 -2.45 -5.05 -6.88
N TRP A 37 -1.15 -4.77 -7.04
CA TRP A 37 -0.07 -5.60 -6.50
C TRP A 37 0.45 -5.14 -5.13
N TYR A 38 -0.14 -4.08 -4.57
CA TYR A 38 0.28 -3.53 -3.30
C TYR A 38 -0.79 -3.79 -2.25
N GLY A 39 -0.36 -4.16 -1.05
CA GLY A 39 -1.23 -4.13 0.11
C GLY A 39 -1.70 -2.70 0.39
N ASN A 40 -2.90 -2.58 0.94
CA ASN A 40 -3.41 -1.38 1.56
C ASN A 40 -4.33 -1.78 2.72
N GLY A 41 -3.75 -2.36 3.77
CA GLY A 41 -4.49 -2.90 4.91
C GLY A 41 -5.48 -1.89 5.52
N GLY A 42 -5.11 -0.61 5.50
CA GLY A 42 -5.97 0.47 5.99
C GLY A 42 -7.23 0.75 5.14
N GLU A 43 -7.30 0.27 3.90
CA GLU A 43 -8.48 0.42 3.04
C GLU A 43 -9.51 -0.71 3.21
N VAL A 44 -9.06 -1.94 3.51
CA VAL A 44 -9.90 -3.16 3.51
C VAL A 44 -11.22 -2.98 4.26
N LYS A 45 -11.16 -2.46 5.50
CA LYS A 45 -12.34 -2.04 6.29
C LYS A 45 -12.25 -0.56 6.63
N ASN A 46 -12.12 0.30 5.62
CA ASN A 46 -11.80 1.72 5.79
C ASN A 46 -12.64 2.47 6.85
N SER A 47 -13.94 2.16 6.98
CA SER A 47 -14.80 2.76 8.01
C SER A 47 -14.31 2.45 9.43
N ILE A 48 -13.92 1.19 9.69
CA ILE A 48 -13.36 0.73 10.96
C ILE A 48 -11.96 1.33 11.14
N THR A 49 -11.13 1.29 10.10
CA THR A 49 -9.78 1.88 10.12
C THR A 49 -9.79 3.35 10.52
N ASN A 50 -10.72 4.14 9.97
CA ASN A 50 -10.88 5.56 10.30
C ASN A 50 -11.40 5.76 11.72
N MET A 51 -12.31 4.90 12.20
CA MET A 51 -12.83 4.95 13.57
C MET A 51 -11.75 4.68 14.61
N LEU A 52 -10.84 3.74 14.32
CA LEU A 52 -9.74 3.33 15.19
C LEU A 52 -8.46 4.15 15.01
N LYS A 53 -8.49 5.22 14.20
CA LYS A 53 -7.34 6.08 13.90
C LYS A 53 -6.79 6.71 15.20
N PRO A 54 -5.50 6.49 15.55
CA PRO A 54 -4.92 7.06 16.76
C PRO A 54 -4.94 8.59 16.77
N SER A 55 -5.07 9.17 17.96
CA SER A 55 -4.93 10.61 18.16
C SER A 55 -3.55 11.09 17.74
N GLY A 56 -3.47 12.21 17.02
CA GLY A 56 -2.21 12.77 16.52
C GLY A 56 -1.76 12.20 15.17
N THR A 57 -2.48 11.23 14.60
CA THR A 57 -2.21 10.74 13.24
C THR A 57 -2.39 11.87 12.23
N PRO A 58 -1.45 12.08 11.27
CA PRO A 58 -1.58 13.15 10.29
C PRO A 58 -2.91 13.14 9.51
N LEU A 59 -3.47 14.33 9.32
CA LEU A 59 -4.78 14.50 8.66
C LEU A 59 -4.75 14.13 7.18
N TRP A 60 -3.59 14.19 6.54
CA TRP A 60 -3.42 13.83 5.13
C TRP A 60 -3.39 12.32 4.88
N ILE A 61 -3.33 11.48 5.93
CA ILE A 61 -3.44 10.03 5.77
C ILE A 61 -4.88 9.67 5.45
N ASP A 62 -5.08 9.30 4.18
CA ASP A 62 -6.32 8.83 3.58
C ASP A 62 -6.01 7.56 2.75
N PHE A 63 -6.29 6.39 3.32
CA PHE A 63 -6.01 5.10 2.68
C PHE A 63 -6.75 4.91 1.36
N LYS A 64 -7.88 5.59 1.14
CA LYS A 64 -8.55 5.55 -0.17
C LYS A 64 -7.68 6.15 -1.26
N LYS A 65 -6.80 7.10 -0.94
CA LYS A 65 -5.97 7.80 -1.92
C LYS A 65 -4.52 7.34 -1.94
N ALA A 66 -4.14 6.40 -1.08
CA ALA A 66 -2.78 5.91 -0.97
C ALA A 66 -2.29 5.26 -2.28
N LEU A 67 -1.02 5.46 -2.59
CA LEU A 67 -0.29 4.82 -3.68
C LEU A 67 0.68 3.81 -3.10
N GLY A 68 0.64 2.58 -3.60
CA GLY A 68 1.54 1.52 -3.16
C GLY A 68 2.85 1.61 -3.93
N VAL A 69 3.96 1.50 -3.22
CA VAL A 69 5.30 1.52 -3.81
C VAL A 69 6.20 0.47 -3.15
N ASN A 70 7.26 0.09 -3.84
CA ASN A 70 8.31 -0.78 -3.32
C ASN A 70 9.61 -0.01 -3.13
N LEU A 71 10.43 -0.47 -2.19
CA LEU A 71 11.81 0.01 -1.98
C LEU A 71 12.82 -0.65 -2.93
N THR A 72 12.39 -1.69 -3.64
CA THR A 72 13.17 -2.43 -4.63
C THR A 72 12.37 -2.55 -5.92
N PRO A 73 13.02 -2.62 -7.10
CA PRO A 73 12.33 -2.76 -8.36
C PRO A 73 11.45 -4.03 -8.40
N HIS A 74 10.23 -3.89 -8.93
CA HIS A 74 9.40 -5.04 -9.31
C HIS A 74 9.77 -5.46 -10.75
N LYS A 75 9.91 -6.77 -11.01
CA LYS A 75 10.31 -7.29 -12.34
C LYS A 75 9.09 -7.55 -13.23
N PRO A 76 9.17 -7.38 -14.57
CA PRO A 76 10.36 -6.95 -15.34
C PRO A 76 10.53 -5.42 -15.42
N GLN A 77 9.45 -4.64 -15.44
CA GLN A 77 9.49 -3.16 -15.52
C GLN A 77 8.66 -2.50 -14.41
N SER A 78 9.07 -1.31 -14.00
CA SER A 78 8.40 -0.47 -12.99
C SER A 78 8.55 1.00 -13.35
N PHE A 79 7.58 1.82 -12.95
CA PHE A 79 7.84 3.24 -12.78
C PHE A 79 8.77 3.45 -11.59
N CYS A 80 9.73 4.35 -11.71
CA CYS A 80 10.67 4.70 -10.65
C CYS A 80 10.79 6.21 -10.51
N PHE A 81 10.93 6.68 -9.28
CA PHE A 81 11.04 8.10 -8.95
C PHE A 81 11.76 8.29 -7.61
N PRO A 82 12.45 9.41 -7.40
CA PRO A 82 13.07 9.70 -6.10
C PRO A 82 12.02 9.94 -5.02
N ILE A 83 12.41 9.76 -3.76
CA ILE A 83 11.62 10.30 -2.63
C ILE A 83 11.46 11.81 -2.82
N PHE A 84 10.21 12.27 -2.92
CA PHE A 84 9.88 13.67 -3.21
C PHE A 84 8.98 14.33 -2.14
N THR A 85 8.51 13.56 -1.16
CA THR A 85 7.57 13.99 -0.12
C THR A 85 7.84 13.27 1.19
N ASP A 86 7.46 13.89 2.31
CA ASP A 86 7.44 13.31 3.66
C ASP A 86 6.12 12.59 3.99
N LYS A 87 5.13 12.66 3.08
CA LYS A 87 3.82 11.98 3.18
C LYS A 87 3.89 10.51 2.78
N ILE A 88 4.95 9.84 3.22
CA ILE A 88 5.16 8.41 3.03
C ILE A 88 5.12 7.75 4.40
N ARG A 89 4.32 6.71 4.54
CA ARG A 89 4.32 5.85 5.73
C ARG A 89 4.60 4.41 5.32
N VAL A 90 5.26 3.73 6.24
CA VAL A 90 5.54 2.30 6.10
C VAL A 90 4.77 1.60 7.20
N PHE A 91 4.10 0.52 6.82
CA PHE A 91 3.34 -0.36 7.71
C PHE A 91 3.89 -1.78 7.62
N ASP A 92 3.59 -2.60 8.62
CA ASP A 92 3.94 -4.01 8.59
C ASP A 92 3.03 -4.75 7.60
N GLY A 93 3.62 -5.27 6.53
CA GLY A 93 2.91 -5.98 5.47
C GLY A 93 2.34 -7.32 5.92
N ASP A 94 2.92 -7.98 6.94
CA ASP A 94 2.34 -9.21 7.49
C ASP A 94 1.03 -8.91 8.25
N ILE A 95 0.97 -7.77 8.96
CA ILE A 95 -0.28 -7.31 9.59
C ILE A 95 -1.31 -6.94 8.53
N SER A 96 -0.89 -6.27 7.44
CA SER A 96 -1.77 -5.96 6.33
C SER A 96 -2.44 -7.22 5.79
N LEU A 97 -1.67 -8.29 5.53
CA LEU A 97 -2.20 -9.59 5.10
C LEU A 97 -3.20 -10.17 6.10
N SER A 98 -2.91 -10.12 7.41
CA SER A 98 -3.87 -10.57 8.43
C SER A 98 -5.20 -9.79 8.39
N ILE A 99 -5.18 -8.49 8.05
CA ILE A 99 -6.41 -7.72 7.86
C ILE A 99 -7.22 -8.26 6.68
N TYR A 100 -6.58 -8.55 5.55
CA TYR A 100 -7.26 -9.12 4.37
C TYR A 100 -7.87 -10.48 4.70
N ASP A 101 -7.09 -11.38 5.30
CA ASP A 101 -7.53 -12.74 5.64
C ASP A 101 -8.71 -12.69 6.62
N GLN A 102 -8.57 -11.93 7.71
CA GLN A 102 -9.62 -11.82 8.71
C GLN A 102 -10.88 -11.15 8.18
N ALA A 103 -10.75 -10.12 7.34
CA ALA A 103 -11.90 -9.47 6.70
C ALA A 103 -12.64 -10.45 5.78
N PHE A 104 -11.91 -11.25 5.00
CA PHE A 104 -12.49 -12.27 4.13
C PHE A 104 -13.24 -13.33 4.94
N TYR A 105 -12.61 -13.85 6.01
CA TYR A 105 -13.25 -14.79 6.92
C TYR A 105 -14.53 -14.21 7.53
N GLU A 106 -14.47 -13.01 8.12
CA GLU A 106 -15.63 -12.42 8.80
C GLU A 106 -16.81 -12.15 7.85
N ASP A 107 -16.53 -11.78 6.60
CA ASP A 107 -17.56 -11.49 5.60
C ASP A 107 -18.22 -12.76 5.03
N LEU A 108 -17.49 -13.88 4.98
CA LEU A 108 -17.89 -15.04 4.19
C LEU A 108 -17.99 -16.37 4.95
N LYS A 109 -17.55 -16.46 6.21
CA LYS A 109 -17.56 -17.71 7.00
C LYS A 109 -18.90 -18.46 7.06
N ASP A 110 -20.02 -17.73 6.92
CA ASP A 110 -21.36 -18.32 6.96
C ASP A 110 -21.86 -18.79 5.57
N PHE A 111 -21.12 -18.48 4.51
CA PHE A 111 -21.52 -18.68 3.10
C PHE A 111 -20.49 -19.43 2.25
N ASP A 112 -19.23 -19.43 2.67
CA ASP A 112 -18.11 -20.04 1.95
C ASP A 112 -17.23 -20.83 2.94
N GLU A 113 -17.18 -22.15 2.78
CA GLU A 113 -16.34 -23.02 3.62
C GLU A 113 -14.84 -22.71 3.44
N GLU A 114 -14.41 -22.19 2.27
CA GLU A 114 -13.02 -21.81 2.05
C GLU A 114 -12.61 -20.65 2.96
N ALA A 115 -13.54 -19.78 3.35
CA ALA A 115 -13.31 -18.64 4.23
C ALA A 115 -12.77 -19.07 5.60
N LEU A 116 -13.10 -20.28 6.08
CA LEU A 116 -12.59 -20.81 7.35
C LEU A 116 -11.06 -20.97 7.36
N ASN A 117 -10.41 -21.09 6.19
CA ASN A 117 -8.95 -21.17 6.09
C ASN A 117 -8.25 -19.82 6.31
N PHE A 118 -9.02 -18.73 6.35
CA PHE A 118 -8.52 -17.36 6.50
C PHE A 118 -8.80 -16.80 7.91
N ASP A 119 -9.34 -17.62 8.82
CA ASP A 119 -9.49 -17.23 10.23
C ASP A 119 -8.10 -17.05 10.86
N THR A 120 -7.80 -15.82 11.24
CA THR A 120 -6.52 -15.47 11.89
C THR A 120 -6.54 -15.72 13.39
N GLY A 121 -7.71 -16.01 13.97
CA GLY A 121 -7.94 -16.20 15.41
C GLY A 121 -8.15 -14.92 16.21
N GLU A 122 -8.07 -13.74 15.58
CA GLU A 122 -8.29 -12.41 16.17
C GLU A 122 -9.35 -11.65 15.36
N SER A 123 -9.91 -10.54 15.88
CA SER A 123 -10.87 -9.75 15.11
C SER A 123 -10.21 -8.83 14.08
N VAL A 124 -10.94 -8.38 13.06
CA VAL A 124 -10.40 -7.38 12.13
C VAL A 124 -10.02 -6.07 12.83
N GLU A 125 -10.74 -5.65 13.87
CA GLU A 125 -10.38 -4.47 14.69
C GLU A 125 -9.05 -4.65 15.40
N HIS A 126 -8.75 -5.85 15.91
CA HIS A 126 -7.45 -6.15 16.51
C HIS A 126 -6.34 -5.83 15.51
N TRP A 127 -6.42 -6.40 14.31
CA TRP A 127 -5.38 -6.22 13.31
C TRP A 127 -5.27 -4.78 12.82
N ILE A 128 -6.38 -4.06 12.69
CA ILE A 128 -6.38 -2.64 12.36
C ILE A 128 -5.66 -1.81 13.43
N ILE A 129 -5.85 -2.10 14.72
CA ILE A 129 -5.11 -1.43 15.81
C ILE A 129 -3.61 -1.73 15.68
N GLN A 130 -3.23 -2.98 15.46
CA GLN A 130 -1.82 -3.36 15.27
C GLN A 130 -1.21 -2.69 14.02
N TYR A 131 -1.98 -2.58 12.95
CA TYR A 131 -1.55 -1.95 11.71
C TYR A 131 -1.27 -0.46 11.94
N TRP A 132 -2.16 0.26 12.63
CA TRP A 132 -1.88 1.63 13.06
C TRP A 132 -0.64 1.75 13.95
N ASN A 133 -0.45 0.82 14.88
CA ASN A 133 0.72 0.80 15.77
C ASN A 133 2.04 0.50 15.03
N SER A 134 1.97 -0.19 13.89
CA SER A 134 3.14 -0.50 13.04
C SER A 134 3.62 0.67 12.18
N MET A 135 2.82 1.74 12.10
CA MET A 135 3.08 2.88 11.24
C MET A 135 4.37 3.61 11.65
N VAL A 136 5.34 3.68 10.74
CA VAL A 136 6.55 4.48 10.89
C VAL A 136 6.77 5.39 9.69
N THR A 137 7.64 6.38 9.82
CA THR A 137 8.12 7.15 8.68
C THR A 137 9.04 6.30 7.80
N LEU A 138 9.17 6.68 6.52
CA LEU A 138 10.11 6.01 5.62
C LEU A 138 11.56 6.12 6.12
N GLU A 139 11.95 7.26 6.70
CA GLU A 139 13.29 7.46 7.25
C GLU A 139 13.57 6.49 8.42
N GLU A 140 12.66 6.40 9.39
CA GLU A 140 12.76 5.47 10.51
C GLU A 140 12.85 4.02 10.02
N TYR A 141 12.03 3.65 9.03
CA TYR A 141 12.06 2.30 8.45
C TYR A 141 13.41 2.00 7.80
N LEU A 142 13.96 2.92 7.00
CA LEU A 142 15.25 2.71 6.32
C LEU A 142 16.41 2.52 7.30
N VAL A 143 16.33 3.11 8.49
CA VAL A 143 17.35 2.99 9.55
C VAL A 143 17.15 1.73 10.39
N GLN A 144 15.91 1.49 10.86
CA GLN A 144 15.63 0.49 11.89
C GLN A 144 15.14 -0.85 11.32
N LYS A 145 14.43 -0.82 10.18
CA LYS A 145 13.80 -1.98 9.54
C LYS A 145 13.03 -2.87 10.55
N PRO A 146 12.02 -2.32 11.24
CA PRO A 146 11.33 -3.00 12.33
C PRO A 146 10.64 -4.31 11.93
N TYR A 147 10.31 -4.49 10.65
CA TYR A 147 9.71 -5.70 10.09
C TYR A 147 10.31 -6.00 8.70
N PRO A 148 10.31 -7.28 8.26
CA PRO A 148 10.97 -7.70 7.02
C PRO A 148 10.17 -7.39 5.75
N LYS A 149 8.84 -7.32 5.85
CA LYS A 149 7.93 -7.10 4.72
C LYS A 149 7.23 -5.74 4.87
N PRO A 150 7.75 -4.67 4.26
CA PRO A 150 7.12 -3.36 4.36
C PRO A 150 5.95 -3.23 3.38
N GLU A 151 4.85 -2.67 3.85
CA GLU A 151 3.87 -2.01 3.00
C GLU A 151 4.18 -0.52 2.97
N VAL A 152 4.68 -0.01 1.83
CA VAL A 152 5.04 1.41 1.69
C VAL A 152 3.94 2.14 0.93
N LEU A 153 3.35 3.13 1.59
CA LEU A 153 2.25 3.92 1.06
C LEU A 153 2.64 5.40 0.94
N VAL A 154 2.45 5.96 -0.26
CA VAL A 154 2.58 7.39 -0.54
C VAL A 154 1.19 8.02 -0.54
N PHE A 155 0.98 9.06 0.26
CA PHE A 155 -0.31 9.75 0.40
C PHE A 155 -0.36 11.06 -0.41
N GLU A 156 0.39 11.10 -1.51
CA GLU A 156 0.52 12.24 -2.40
C GLU A 156 0.74 11.76 -3.83
N SER A 157 0.16 12.46 -4.81
CA SER A 157 0.36 12.13 -6.23
C SER A 157 1.82 12.35 -6.63
N VAL A 158 2.35 11.43 -7.42
CA VAL A 158 3.71 11.49 -7.98
C VAL A 158 3.68 12.34 -9.25
N PRO A 159 4.41 13.47 -9.30
CA PRO A 159 4.49 14.30 -10.50
C PRO A 159 5.14 13.55 -11.67
N LYS A 160 4.63 13.75 -12.88
CA LYS A 160 5.19 13.13 -14.10
C LYS A 160 6.64 13.52 -14.34
N GLU A 161 7.06 14.71 -13.92
CA GLU A 161 8.38 15.26 -14.18
C GLU A 161 9.50 14.46 -13.50
N ILE A 162 9.17 13.66 -12.49
CA ILE A 162 10.13 12.86 -11.72
C ILE A 162 10.04 11.35 -11.99
N ILE A 163 9.09 10.92 -12.84
CA ILE A 163 8.85 9.51 -13.16
C ILE A 163 9.73 9.07 -14.33
N GLN A 164 10.30 7.88 -14.19
CA GLN A 164 11.01 7.17 -15.24
C GLN A 164 10.51 5.73 -15.31
N VAL A 165 10.79 5.02 -16.40
CA VAL A 165 10.61 3.57 -16.48
C VAL A 165 11.95 2.92 -16.17
N CYS A 166 11.96 2.01 -15.20
CA CYS A 166 13.11 1.23 -14.75
C CYS A 166 12.89 -0.26 -15.00
N GLY A 167 13.95 -0.98 -15.35
CA GLY A 167 13.92 -2.41 -15.68
C GLY A 167 13.91 -2.65 -17.19
N GLU A 168 14.43 -3.80 -17.62
CA GLU A 168 14.42 -4.28 -19.01
C GLU A 168 13.37 -5.39 -19.18
#